data_AF-D3EJ48-F1
#
_entry.id   AF-D3EJ48-F1
#
_cell.length_a   1.000
_cell.length_b   1.000
_cell.length_c   1.000
_cell.angle_alpha   90.00
_cell.angle_beta   90.00
_cell.angle_gamma   90.00
#
_symmetry.space_group_name_H-M   'P 1'
#
loop_
_entity.id
_entity.type
_entity.pdbx_description
1 polymer ?
#
loop_
_entity_poly.entity_id
_entity_poly.type
_entity_poly.pdbx_seq_one_letter_code
_entity_poly.pdbx_strand_id
1 'polypeptide(L)'
;MAVQSKEINLDQLGGTIYPETTNGEQLRWHSPLEAPFHIAGFPWLAQDGIYRRLPLASGAVLSPAVDTLAYCTAGGQIRFRTNSSRLVIRVRLAGPANMYHMPPTGQCGVDCYLGEPGEQSFITTARFKPTESEYESQLYQWDSKKDVAVTLNLPLYQGVEEVWIGVDKDAVISDAPAYASSRPVIIYGTSITQGGCASRPGMAYSNILSRMIPVEFVNLGFSGNGKGEPELAHIMSEIDDPALFILDYEGNTGEAGNIARTLPAFIQILRDRHPEVPILVVSRISTAEDQFYIERRDLNDRRRLIQIENVEQRRTEGDANIHFVDGFKLLGDDFVNDCTVDGTHPTDLGFLRMAQSLAPIIKRLLRL
;
A
#
# COMPACT_ATOMS: atom_id res chain seq x y z
N MET A 1 30.46 -44.57 2.70
CA MET A 1 29.08 -44.61 2.19
C MET A 1 28.82 -43.29 1.48
N ALA A 2 28.75 -43.31 0.15
CA ALA A 2 28.48 -42.11 -0.63
C ALA A 2 26.96 -41.90 -0.69
N VAL A 3 26.49 -40.74 -0.22
CA VAL A 3 25.09 -40.34 -0.37
C VAL A 3 24.90 -39.95 -1.83
N GLN A 4 24.22 -40.80 -2.60
CA GLN A 4 23.69 -40.42 -3.90
C GLN A 4 22.62 -39.34 -3.70
N SER A 5 22.91 -38.11 -4.11
CA SER A 5 21.88 -37.10 -4.31
C SER A 5 20.98 -37.58 -5.45
N LYS A 6 19.76 -38.02 -5.13
CA LYS A 6 18.72 -38.09 -6.15
C LYS A 6 18.46 -36.67 -6.60
N GLU A 7 18.85 -36.33 -7.83
CA GLU A 7 18.31 -35.17 -8.52
C GLU A 7 16.78 -35.31 -8.52
N ILE A 8 16.12 -34.45 -7.77
CA ILE A 8 14.67 -34.32 -7.84
C ILE A 8 14.40 -33.66 -9.18
N ASN A 9 13.92 -34.44 -10.14
CA ASN A 9 13.47 -33.91 -11.41
C ASN A 9 12.17 -33.12 -11.17
N LEU A 10 12.31 -31.81 -11.02
CA LEU A 10 11.20 -30.88 -10.77
C LEU A 10 10.16 -30.90 -11.91
N ASP A 11 10.50 -31.39 -13.10
CA ASP A 11 9.56 -31.51 -14.23
C ASP A 11 8.49 -32.61 -13.99
N GLN A 12 8.70 -33.51 -13.02
CA GLN A 12 7.68 -34.48 -12.59
C GLN A 12 6.71 -33.91 -11.53
N LEU A 13 7.02 -32.73 -10.96
CA LEU A 13 6.20 -32.04 -9.97
C LEU A 13 5.33 -30.98 -10.64
N GLY A 14 4.47 -31.42 -11.56
CA GLY A 14 3.48 -30.57 -12.23
C GLY A 14 4.07 -29.78 -13.39
N GLY A 15 3.43 -29.90 -14.55
CA GLY A 15 3.86 -29.26 -15.79
C GLY A 15 4.09 -27.75 -15.66
N THR A 16 4.95 -27.25 -16.53
CA THR A 16 5.28 -25.84 -16.77
C THR A 16 4.12 -24.90 -16.44
N ILE A 17 4.24 -24.09 -15.37
CA ILE A 17 3.19 -23.21 -14.82
C ILE A 17 2.95 -21.96 -15.70
N TYR A 18 3.60 -21.88 -16.85
CA TYR A 18 3.44 -20.79 -17.82
C TYR A 18 2.89 -21.37 -19.12
N PRO A 19 1.55 -21.48 -19.31
CA PRO A 19 1.04 -21.59 -20.65
C PRO A 19 1.36 -20.30 -21.40
N GLU A 20 2.17 -20.44 -22.46
CA GLU A 20 2.44 -19.41 -23.44
C GLU A 20 1.17 -19.02 -24.21
N THR A 21 1.05 -17.71 -24.43
CA THR A 21 0.27 -17.02 -25.48
C THR A 21 -1.21 -17.40 -25.61
N THR A 22 -2.07 -16.39 -25.38
CA THR A 22 -3.50 -16.37 -25.71
C THR A 22 -3.71 -16.69 -27.19
N ASN A 23 -3.99 -17.96 -27.50
CA ASN A 23 -4.33 -18.42 -28.84
C ASN A 23 -5.71 -17.89 -29.26
N GLY A 24 -5.77 -17.25 -30.44
CA GLY A 24 -6.90 -17.37 -31.37
C GLY A 24 -8.04 -16.34 -31.31
N GLU A 25 -8.17 -15.52 -30.26
CA GLU A 25 -9.23 -14.50 -30.18
C GLU A 25 -8.65 -13.12 -29.86
N GLN A 26 -9.04 -12.10 -30.63
CA GLN A 26 -8.49 -10.75 -30.51
C GLN A 26 -8.99 -10.08 -29.22
N LEU A 27 -8.10 -9.81 -28.26
CA LEU A 27 -8.35 -8.90 -27.15
C LEU A 27 -8.35 -7.45 -27.64
N ARG A 28 -9.15 -6.60 -27.00
CA ARG A 28 -9.02 -5.14 -27.09
C ARG A 28 -8.19 -4.65 -25.91
N TRP A 29 -7.13 -3.91 -26.21
CA TRP A 29 -6.22 -3.34 -25.21
C TRP A 29 -6.58 -1.89 -24.92
N HIS A 30 -6.53 -1.53 -23.65
CA HIS A 30 -6.83 -0.20 -23.15
C HIS A 30 -5.73 0.29 -22.20
N SER A 31 -5.43 1.59 -22.28
CA SER A 31 -4.64 2.25 -21.24
C SER A 31 -5.56 2.64 -20.08
N PRO A 32 -5.22 2.33 -18.83
CA PRO A 32 -6.00 2.78 -17.68
C PRO A 32 -5.83 4.27 -17.35
N LEU A 33 -4.93 4.98 -18.05
CA LEU A 33 -4.84 6.44 -17.99
C LEU A 33 -5.96 7.15 -18.77
N GLU A 34 -6.74 6.41 -19.56
CA GLU A 34 -7.87 6.92 -20.33
C GLU A 34 -9.19 6.59 -19.63
N ALA A 35 -10.24 7.36 -19.90
CA ALA A 35 -11.59 7.02 -19.44
C ALA A 35 -12.04 5.66 -20.01
N PRO A 36 -12.85 4.86 -19.27
CA PRO A 36 -13.52 5.18 -18.01
C PRO A 36 -12.81 4.57 -16.77
N PHE A 37 -11.50 4.32 -16.85
CA PHE A 37 -10.76 3.78 -15.72
C PHE A 37 -10.61 4.84 -14.63
N HIS A 38 -10.71 4.40 -13.38
CA HIS A 38 -10.41 5.23 -12.23
C HIS A 38 -9.15 4.72 -11.54
N ILE A 39 -8.12 5.55 -11.49
CA ILE A 39 -6.86 5.26 -10.82
C ILE A 39 -6.85 5.99 -9.48
N ALA A 40 -6.77 5.23 -8.38
CA ALA A 40 -6.72 5.74 -7.02
C ALA A 40 -5.31 5.58 -6.42
N GLY A 41 -4.99 6.38 -5.40
CA GLY A 41 -3.73 6.35 -4.65
C GLY A 41 -2.64 7.26 -5.20
N PHE A 42 -2.94 8.07 -6.23
CA PHE A 42 -1.98 8.97 -6.90
C PHE A 42 -2.54 10.39 -7.01
N PRO A 43 -2.39 11.23 -5.97
CA PRO A 43 -2.98 12.58 -5.95
C PRO A 43 -2.53 13.48 -7.11
N TRP A 44 -1.35 13.23 -7.67
CA TRP A 44 -0.75 14.05 -8.74
C TRP A 44 -0.85 13.43 -10.12
N LEU A 45 -1.56 12.29 -10.28
CA LEU A 45 -1.63 11.59 -11.57
C LEU A 45 -2.21 12.47 -12.69
N ALA A 46 -3.26 13.24 -12.41
CA ALA A 46 -3.87 14.11 -13.40
C ALA A 46 -2.94 15.25 -13.85
N GLN A 47 -2.02 15.68 -12.98
CA GLN A 47 -1.04 16.72 -13.27
C GLN A 47 0.14 16.15 -14.07
N ASP A 48 0.69 15.03 -13.61
CA ASP A 48 2.00 14.54 -14.07
C ASP A 48 1.90 13.42 -15.11
N GLY A 49 0.75 12.74 -15.22
CA GLY A 49 0.50 11.68 -16.18
C GLY A 49 1.30 10.39 -15.94
N ILE A 50 1.88 10.21 -14.75
CA ILE A 50 2.72 9.05 -14.40
C ILE A 50 2.31 8.41 -13.07
N TYR A 51 2.58 7.12 -12.91
CA TYR A 51 2.35 6.37 -11.67
C TYR A 51 3.41 6.69 -10.60
N ARG A 52 3.36 7.90 -10.05
CA ARG A 52 4.27 8.36 -9.00
C ARG A 52 3.49 8.89 -7.80
N ARG A 53 3.89 8.46 -6.60
CA ARG A 53 3.20 8.78 -5.33
C ARG A 53 3.50 10.17 -4.80
N LEU A 54 4.35 10.95 -5.46
CA LEU A 54 4.68 12.34 -5.14
C LEU A 54 4.67 13.15 -6.46
N PRO A 55 4.56 14.49 -6.43
CA PRO A 55 4.56 15.31 -7.65
C PRO A 55 5.95 15.41 -8.26
N LEU A 56 6.05 15.36 -9.59
CA LEU A 56 7.31 15.49 -10.34
C LEU A 56 8.05 16.79 -10.02
N ALA A 57 7.29 17.87 -9.87
CA ALA A 57 7.79 19.16 -9.43
C ALA A 57 7.15 19.50 -8.08
N SER A 58 8.00 19.73 -7.07
CA SER A 58 7.60 20.29 -5.78
C SER A 58 8.50 21.46 -5.42
N GLY A 59 7.99 22.37 -4.58
CA GLY A 59 8.83 23.43 -3.99
C GLY A 59 9.79 22.91 -2.92
N ALA A 60 9.66 21.65 -2.50
CA ALA A 60 10.40 21.04 -1.42
C ALA A 60 11.49 20.08 -1.94
N VAL A 61 12.69 20.13 -1.38
CA VAL A 61 13.81 19.29 -1.83
C VAL A 61 13.72 17.91 -1.18
N LEU A 62 13.32 16.91 -1.96
CA LEU A 62 13.28 15.52 -1.49
C LEU A 62 14.69 14.95 -1.33
N SER A 63 14.86 14.05 -0.36
CA SER A 63 16.06 13.21 -0.34
C SER A 63 16.07 12.27 -1.57
N PRO A 64 17.23 11.92 -2.12
CA PRO A 64 17.31 11.01 -3.28
C PRO A 64 16.61 9.67 -3.05
N ALA A 65 16.64 9.17 -1.81
CA ALA A 65 15.99 7.91 -1.44
C ALA A 65 14.46 8.02 -1.46
N VAL A 66 13.89 9.10 -0.90
CA VAL A 66 12.44 9.33 -0.97
C VAL A 66 12.00 9.56 -2.41
N ASP A 67 12.75 10.34 -3.17
CA ASP A 67 12.46 10.61 -4.58
C ASP A 67 12.40 9.32 -5.42
N THR A 68 13.36 8.41 -5.21
CA THR A 68 13.38 7.09 -5.85
C THR A 68 12.19 6.24 -5.41
N LEU A 69 11.92 6.16 -4.10
CA LEU A 69 10.82 5.36 -3.55
C LEU A 69 9.44 5.90 -3.94
N ALA A 70 9.32 7.17 -4.34
CA ALA A 70 8.08 7.75 -4.83
C ALA A 70 7.60 7.12 -6.14
N TYR A 71 8.52 6.54 -6.93
CA TYR A 71 8.16 5.79 -8.14
C TYR A 71 7.55 4.41 -7.83
N CYS A 72 7.78 3.83 -6.65
CA CYS A 72 7.08 2.61 -6.27
C CYS A 72 5.57 2.89 -6.17
N THR A 73 4.74 1.98 -6.66
CA THR A 73 3.28 2.21 -6.80
C THR A 73 2.43 1.71 -5.62
N ALA A 74 3.01 1.61 -4.42
CA ALA A 74 2.30 1.12 -3.23
C ALA A 74 1.02 1.91 -2.96
N GLY A 75 -0.08 1.21 -2.67
CA GLY A 75 -1.40 1.83 -2.48
C GLY A 75 -2.17 2.14 -3.76
N GLY A 76 -1.49 2.14 -4.92
CA GLY A 76 -2.13 2.41 -6.20
C GLY A 76 -3.15 1.34 -6.58
N GLN A 77 -4.31 1.77 -7.09
CA GLN A 77 -5.37 0.89 -7.56
C GLN A 77 -5.89 1.33 -8.93
N ILE A 78 -6.08 0.38 -9.85
CA ILE A 78 -6.85 0.59 -11.09
C ILE A 78 -8.23 -0.03 -10.89
N ARG A 79 -9.28 0.76 -11.09
CA ARG A 79 -10.68 0.38 -10.84
C ARG A 79 -11.53 0.63 -12.08
N PHE A 80 -12.40 -0.31 -12.41
CA PHE A 80 -13.34 -0.22 -13.52
C PHE A 80 -14.42 -1.29 -13.41
N ARG A 81 -15.48 -1.20 -14.21
CA ARG A 81 -16.45 -2.28 -14.40
C ARG A 81 -16.37 -2.82 -15.82
N THR A 82 -16.49 -4.13 -15.98
CA THR A 82 -16.55 -4.76 -17.30
C THR A 82 -17.46 -5.97 -17.32
N ASN A 83 -18.02 -6.27 -18.49
CA ASN A 83 -18.73 -7.52 -18.75
C ASN A 83 -17.85 -8.60 -19.39
N SER A 84 -16.53 -8.39 -19.51
CA SER A 84 -15.65 -9.31 -20.21
C SER A 84 -15.54 -10.66 -19.51
N SER A 85 -15.52 -11.75 -20.28
CA SER A 85 -15.22 -13.09 -19.78
C SER A 85 -13.73 -13.34 -19.60
N ARG A 86 -12.86 -12.48 -20.14
CA ARG A 86 -11.40 -12.54 -19.95
C ARG A 86 -10.84 -11.20 -19.48
N LEU A 87 -9.91 -11.26 -18.56
CA LEU A 87 -9.09 -10.11 -18.20
C LEU A 87 -7.63 -10.50 -18.25
N VAL A 88 -6.88 -9.79 -19.07
CA VAL A 88 -5.43 -9.93 -19.22
C VAL A 88 -4.79 -8.59 -18.92
N ILE A 89 -3.63 -8.59 -18.30
CA ILE A 89 -2.83 -7.37 -18.10
C ILE A 89 -1.48 -7.51 -18.79
N ARG A 90 -0.95 -6.40 -19.31
CA ARG A 90 0.47 -6.24 -19.57
C ARG A 90 1.02 -5.16 -18.68
N VAL A 91 2.18 -5.40 -18.08
CA VAL A 91 2.84 -4.44 -17.19
C VAL A 91 4.29 -4.33 -17.59
N ARG A 92 4.78 -3.09 -17.72
CA ARG A 92 6.20 -2.76 -17.77
C ARG A 92 6.60 -2.09 -16.46
N LEU A 93 7.61 -2.64 -15.82
CA LEU A 93 8.18 -2.20 -14.57
C LEU A 93 9.52 -1.51 -14.82
N ALA A 94 9.90 -0.60 -13.91
CA ALA A 94 11.22 0.04 -13.94
C ALA A 94 12.38 -0.94 -13.64
N GLY A 95 12.07 -2.15 -13.15
CA GLY A 95 13.05 -3.19 -12.91
C GLY A 95 12.44 -4.49 -12.40
N PRO A 96 13.24 -5.58 -12.30
CA PRO A 96 12.79 -6.85 -11.77
C PRO A 96 12.68 -6.83 -10.23
N ALA A 97 12.19 -7.93 -9.66
CA ALA A 97 12.20 -8.13 -8.21
C ALA A 97 13.64 -8.35 -7.70
N ASN A 98 13.98 -7.77 -6.55
CA ASN A 98 15.34 -7.81 -5.99
C ASN A 98 15.41 -7.85 -4.45
N MET A 99 14.27 -7.88 -3.75
CA MET A 99 14.25 -8.01 -2.29
C MET A 99 14.31 -9.48 -1.86
N TYR A 100 15.22 -9.82 -0.97
CA TYR A 100 15.41 -11.21 -0.50
C TYR A 100 14.35 -11.67 0.52
N HIS A 101 13.70 -10.73 1.19
CA HIS A 101 12.76 -10.97 2.31
C HIS A 101 11.30 -10.64 1.94
N MET A 102 11.04 -10.30 0.69
CA MET A 102 9.70 -10.00 0.17
C MET A 102 9.41 -10.87 -1.05
N PRO A 103 8.22 -11.50 -1.15
CA PRO A 103 7.84 -12.25 -2.34
C PRO A 103 7.80 -11.34 -3.58
N PRO A 104 8.30 -11.80 -4.76
CA PRO A 104 8.21 -11.04 -6.01
C PRO A 104 6.79 -10.58 -6.33
N THR A 105 5.78 -11.39 -5.99
CA THR A 105 4.37 -11.07 -6.16
C THR A 105 3.92 -9.80 -5.44
N GLY A 106 4.46 -9.51 -4.25
CA GLY A 106 4.18 -8.25 -3.55
C GLY A 106 5.04 -7.09 -4.06
N GLN A 107 6.30 -7.38 -4.42
CA GLN A 107 7.23 -6.37 -4.90
C GLN A 107 6.85 -5.81 -6.28
N CYS A 108 6.50 -6.70 -7.23
CA CYS A 108 6.39 -6.44 -8.67
C CYS A 108 5.06 -6.88 -9.29
N GLY A 109 4.25 -7.66 -8.56
CA GLY A 109 2.99 -8.20 -9.06
C GLY A 109 1.84 -7.22 -8.96
N VAL A 110 0.82 -7.44 -9.80
CA VAL A 110 -0.53 -6.87 -9.65
C VAL A 110 -1.44 -7.97 -9.12
N ASP A 111 -2.27 -7.67 -8.13
CA ASP A 111 -3.32 -8.60 -7.70
C ASP A 111 -4.73 -8.09 -8.01
N CYS A 112 -5.65 -9.04 -8.20
CA CYS A 112 -6.97 -8.80 -8.76
C CYS A 112 -8.06 -9.17 -7.77
N TYR A 113 -8.95 -8.21 -7.56
CA TYR A 113 -10.15 -8.35 -6.76
C TYR A 113 -11.39 -8.05 -7.60
N LEU A 114 -12.47 -8.78 -7.34
CA LEU A 114 -13.78 -8.55 -7.94
C LEU A 114 -14.83 -8.26 -6.87
N GLY A 115 -15.79 -7.40 -7.18
CA GLY A 115 -16.92 -7.08 -6.30
C GLY A 115 -17.09 -5.59 -6.04
N GLU A 116 -18.25 -5.23 -5.50
CA GLU A 116 -18.54 -3.84 -5.12
C GLU A 116 -17.60 -3.35 -4.01
N PRO A 117 -17.39 -2.03 -3.86
CA PRO A 117 -16.62 -1.47 -2.75
C PRO A 117 -17.15 -1.98 -1.40
N GLY A 118 -16.28 -2.59 -0.59
CA GLY A 118 -16.68 -3.23 0.68
C GLY A 118 -16.89 -4.75 0.60
N GLU A 119 -17.12 -5.30 -0.59
CA GLU A 119 -17.45 -6.71 -0.82
C GLU A 119 -16.43 -7.41 -1.75
N GLN A 120 -15.32 -6.73 -2.02
CA GLN A 120 -14.26 -7.21 -2.91
C GLN A 120 -13.65 -8.54 -2.43
N SER A 121 -13.65 -9.52 -3.32
CA SER A 121 -13.05 -10.84 -3.12
C SER A 121 -11.80 -11.00 -3.97
N PHE A 122 -10.72 -11.53 -3.38
CA PHE A 122 -9.49 -11.85 -4.09
C PHE A 122 -9.73 -12.99 -5.09
N ILE A 123 -9.23 -12.82 -6.32
CA ILE A 123 -9.31 -13.85 -7.36
C ILE A 123 -7.95 -14.44 -7.67
N THR A 124 -6.96 -13.60 -7.96
CA THR A 124 -5.62 -14.05 -8.34
C THR A 124 -4.59 -12.95 -8.18
N THR A 125 -3.32 -13.35 -8.23
CA THR A 125 -2.17 -12.46 -8.48
C THR A 125 -1.63 -12.75 -9.87
N ALA A 126 -1.10 -11.73 -10.55
CA ALA A 126 -0.41 -11.87 -11.81
C ALA A 126 0.74 -12.87 -11.69
N ARG A 127 0.84 -13.77 -12.67
CA ARG A 127 1.94 -14.71 -12.86
C ARG A 127 2.96 -14.10 -13.81
N PHE A 128 4.22 -14.11 -13.40
CA PHE A 128 5.35 -13.57 -14.14
C PHE A 128 6.65 -14.19 -13.63
N LYS A 129 7.74 -14.07 -14.40
CA LYS A 129 9.06 -14.47 -13.93
C LYS A 129 9.68 -13.34 -13.11
N PRO A 130 10.14 -13.57 -11.87
CA PRO A 130 10.69 -12.52 -11.01
C PRO A 130 11.88 -11.74 -11.59
N THR A 131 12.60 -12.34 -12.54
CA THR A 131 13.77 -11.77 -13.20
C THR A 131 13.44 -10.87 -14.40
N GLU A 132 12.17 -10.83 -14.83
CA GLU A 132 11.70 -10.00 -15.95
C GLU A 132 11.06 -8.71 -15.41
N SER A 133 11.27 -7.60 -16.12
CA SER A 133 10.63 -6.30 -15.84
C SER A 133 9.38 -6.07 -16.67
N GLU A 134 9.02 -7.00 -17.54
CA GLU A 134 7.80 -6.95 -18.34
C GLU A 134 7.06 -8.28 -18.22
N TYR A 135 5.73 -8.23 -18.14
CA TYR A 135 4.92 -9.45 -18.17
C TYR A 135 3.54 -9.21 -18.76
N GLU A 136 3.02 -10.27 -19.39
CA GLU A 136 1.61 -10.43 -19.69
C GLU A 136 1.02 -11.51 -18.77
N SER A 137 -0.15 -11.26 -18.19
CA SER A 137 -0.78 -12.22 -17.28
C SER A 137 -2.29 -12.24 -17.44
N GLN A 138 -2.85 -13.43 -17.67
CA GLN A 138 -4.28 -13.66 -17.62
C GLN A 138 -4.74 -13.73 -16.15
N LEU A 139 -5.59 -12.79 -15.76
CA LEU A 139 -6.11 -12.68 -14.39
C LEU A 139 -7.35 -13.57 -14.19
N TYR A 140 -8.25 -13.61 -15.17
CA TYR A 140 -9.35 -14.56 -15.18
C TYR A 140 -9.79 -14.92 -16.59
N GLN A 141 -10.46 -16.06 -16.70
CA GLN A 141 -11.22 -16.49 -17.87
C GLN A 141 -12.44 -17.29 -17.41
N TRP A 142 -13.60 -16.99 -17.99
CA TRP A 142 -14.87 -17.69 -17.73
C TRP A 142 -15.50 -18.17 -19.04
N ASP A 143 -16.34 -19.20 -18.94
CA ASP A 143 -17.10 -19.73 -20.08
C ASP A 143 -18.19 -18.76 -20.58
N SER A 144 -18.57 -17.78 -19.76
CA SER A 144 -19.58 -16.77 -20.07
C SER A 144 -19.19 -15.40 -19.50
N LYS A 145 -19.67 -14.36 -20.18
CA LYS A 145 -19.53 -12.96 -19.75
C LYS A 145 -20.25 -12.72 -18.43
N LYS A 146 -19.64 -11.93 -17.55
CA LYS A 146 -20.22 -11.51 -16.26
C LYS A 146 -19.93 -10.05 -16.06
N ASP A 147 -20.93 -9.28 -15.65
CA ASP A 147 -20.73 -7.89 -15.24
C ASP A 147 -20.11 -7.84 -13.84
N VAL A 148 -18.89 -7.31 -13.75
CA VAL A 148 -18.11 -7.29 -12.51
C VAL A 148 -17.38 -5.97 -12.33
N ALA A 149 -17.36 -5.48 -11.10
CA ALA A 149 -16.43 -4.44 -10.67
C ALA A 149 -15.07 -5.07 -10.41
N VAL A 150 -14.02 -4.49 -10.99
CA VAL A 150 -12.64 -4.95 -10.92
C VAL A 150 -11.81 -3.94 -10.13
N THR A 151 -10.94 -4.44 -9.26
CA THR A 151 -9.88 -3.65 -8.61
C THR A 151 -8.55 -4.37 -8.77
N LEU A 152 -7.58 -3.69 -9.38
CA LEU A 152 -6.22 -4.17 -9.55
C LEU A 152 -5.31 -3.36 -8.62
N ASN A 153 -4.69 -4.00 -7.62
CA ASN A 153 -3.72 -3.31 -6.76
C ASN A 153 -2.33 -3.38 -7.41
N LEU A 154 -1.65 -2.24 -7.48
CA LEU A 154 -0.36 -2.09 -8.14
C LEU A 154 0.83 -2.52 -7.25
N PRO A 155 2.00 -2.83 -7.85
CA PRO A 155 3.20 -3.27 -7.13
C PRO A 155 3.60 -2.35 -5.96
N LEU A 156 4.07 -2.94 -4.85
CA LEU A 156 4.38 -2.19 -3.63
C LEU A 156 5.80 -1.58 -3.62
N TYR A 157 6.76 -2.27 -4.24
CA TYR A 157 8.20 -1.97 -4.13
C TYR A 157 8.90 -1.91 -5.49
N GLN A 158 8.13 -1.67 -6.55
CA GLN A 158 8.66 -1.43 -7.89
C GLN A 158 7.85 -0.34 -8.58
N GLY A 159 8.51 0.45 -9.42
CA GLY A 159 7.86 1.43 -10.27
C GLY A 159 7.21 0.78 -11.48
N VAL A 160 6.08 1.35 -11.90
CA VAL A 160 5.31 0.91 -13.06
C VAL A 160 5.44 1.98 -14.14
N GLU A 161 5.98 1.59 -15.29
CA GLU A 161 6.13 2.48 -16.45
C GLU A 161 4.88 2.42 -17.32
N GLU A 162 4.33 1.23 -17.54
CA GLU A 162 3.13 1.02 -18.37
C GLU A 162 2.23 -0.07 -17.79
N VAL A 163 0.92 0.12 -17.96
CA VAL A 163 -0.10 -0.91 -17.74
C VAL A 163 -1.05 -0.91 -18.93
N TRP A 164 -1.37 -2.10 -19.44
CA TRP A 164 -2.39 -2.29 -20.46
C TRP A 164 -3.41 -3.32 -19.99
N ILE A 165 -4.69 -3.00 -20.17
CA ILE A 165 -5.82 -3.85 -19.80
C ILE A 165 -6.41 -4.49 -21.06
N GLY A 166 -6.33 -5.81 -21.15
CA GLY A 166 -6.87 -6.62 -22.23
C GLY A 166 -8.20 -7.24 -21.83
N VAL A 167 -9.24 -6.96 -22.60
CA VAL A 167 -10.59 -7.53 -22.46
C VAL A 167 -11.07 -8.12 -23.80
N ASP A 168 -12.18 -8.84 -23.82
CA ASP A 168 -12.81 -9.29 -25.07
C ASP A 168 -13.09 -8.11 -26.00
N LYS A 169 -12.95 -8.31 -27.32
CA LYS A 169 -13.13 -7.27 -28.33
C LYS A 169 -14.46 -6.50 -28.24
N ASP A 170 -15.52 -7.21 -27.88
CA ASP A 170 -16.89 -6.73 -27.76
C ASP A 170 -17.32 -6.55 -26.29
N ALA A 171 -16.38 -6.62 -25.34
CA ALA A 171 -16.66 -6.26 -23.96
C ALA A 171 -16.85 -4.75 -23.81
N VAL A 172 -17.66 -4.38 -22.84
CA VAL A 172 -17.85 -3.00 -22.39
C VAL A 172 -16.97 -2.79 -21.16
N ILE A 173 -16.32 -1.63 -21.11
CA ILE A 173 -15.69 -1.10 -19.90
C ILE A 173 -16.48 0.16 -19.53
N SER A 174 -16.82 0.30 -18.26
CA SER A 174 -17.56 1.42 -17.69
C SER A 174 -16.94 1.86 -16.38
N ASP A 175 -17.40 3.00 -15.87
CA ASP A 175 -16.85 3.61 -14.67
C ASP A 175 -16.85 2.65 -13.48
N ALA A 176 -15.82 2.77 -12.65
CA ALA A 176 -15.77 2.07 -11.38
C ALA A 176 -16.93 2.51 -10.46
N PRO A 177 -17.47 1.62 -9.62
CA PRO A 177 -18.38 2.03 -8.56
C PRO A 177 -17.77 3.14 -7.70
N ALA A 178 -18.56 4.14 -7.33
CA ALA A 178 -18.09 5.24 -6.49
C ALA A 178 -17.62 4.74 -5.12
N TYR A 179 -16.62 5.41 -4.55
CA TYR A 179 -16.30 5.27 -3.14
C TYR A 179 -17.42 5.88 -2.27
N ALA A 180 -17.46 5.52 -0.99
CA ALA A 180 -18.36 6.12 0.00
C ALA A 180 -18.05 7.61 0.26
N SER A 181 -16.86 8.07 -0.08
CA SER A 181 -16.43 9.46 -0.02
C SER A 181 -15.41 9.73 -1.12
N SER A 182 -15.43 10.93 -1.71
CA SER A 182 -14.40 11.41 -2.63
C SER A 182 -13.15 11.95 -1.91
N ARG A 183 -13.21 12.08 -0.58
CA ARG A 183 -12.12 12.61 0.24
C ARG A 183 -11.15 11.48 0.63
N PRO A 184 -9.86 11.56 0.29
CA PRO A 184 -8.91 10.47 0.54
C PRO A 184 -8.45 10.42 2.00
N VAL A 185 -8.10 9.22 2.47
CA VAL A 185 -7.28 9.02 3.67
C VAL A 185 -5.82 8.98 3.25
N ILE A 186 -4.96 9.78 3.88
CA ILE A 186 -3.54 9.85 3.52
C ILE A 186 -2.71 9.28 4.65
N ILE A 187 -1.87 8.30 4.35
CA ILE A 187 -1.01 7.62 5.32
C ILE A 187 0.44 7.91 4.99
N TYR A 188 1.16 8.56 5.90
CA TYR A 188 2.59 8.78 5.82
C TYR A 188 3.33 7.82 6.76
N GLY A 189 4.36 7.15 6.26
CA GLY A 189 5.03 6.18 7.12
C GLY A 189 6.26 5.49 6.57
N THR A 190 6.51 4.31 7.14
CA THR A 190 7.76 3.55 6.99
C THR A 190 7.73 2.52 5.86
N SER A 191 8.67 1.57 5.89
CA SER A 191 8.63 0.36 5.06
C SER A 191 7.37 -0.48 5.29
N ILE A 192 6.85 -0.48 6.53
CA ILE A 192 5.61 -1.18 6.89
C ILE A 192 4.42 -0.54 6.16
N THR A 193 4.32 0.79 6.19
CA THR A 193 3.32 1.56 5.44
C THR A 193 3.41 1.30 3.95
N GLN A 194 4.62 1.27 3.38
CA GLN A 194 4.82 0.93 1.97
C GLN A 194 4.37 -0.51 1.63
N GLY A 195 4.29 -1.39 2.62
CA GLY A 195 3.81 -2.77 2.48
C GLY A 195 4.90 -3.83 2.56
N GLY A 196 6.06 -3.52 3.14
CA GLY A 196 7.12 -4.49 3.42
C GLY A 196 6.69 -5.36 4.62
N CYS A 197 6.45 -6.68 4.51
CA CYS A 197 6.61 -7.55 3.33
C CYS A 197 5.33 -8.36 3.05
N ALA A 198 4.30 -7.68 2.55
CA ALA A 198 3.05 -8.29 2.15
C ALA A 198 3.29 -9.26 0.99
N SER A 199 2.58 -10.39 0.99
CA SER A 199 2.79 -11.44 -0.02
C SER A 199 2.35 -11.03 -1.43
N ARG A 200 1.42 -10.06 -1.51
CA ARG A 200 0.85 -9.47 -2.73
C ARG A 200 0.28 -8.08 -2.39
N PRO A 201 0.08 -7.17 -3.36
CA PRO A 201 -0.22 -5.78 -3.04
C PRO A 201 -1.48 -5.53 -2.24
N GLY A 202 -2.55 -6.29 -2.48
CA GLY A 202 -3.80 -6.20 -1.74
C GLY A 202 -3.68 -6.58 -0.26
N MET A 203 -2.54 -7.11 0.19
CA MET A 203 -2.27 -7.42 1.60
C MET A 203 -1.49 -6.34 2.35
N ALA A 204 -1.05 -5.25 1.70
CA ALA A 204 -0.61 -4.07 2.43
C ALA A 204 -1.79 -3.53 3.28
N TYR A 205 -1.54 -3.11 4.52
CA TYR A 205 -2.64 -2.75 5.43
C TYR A 205 -3.50 -1.59 4.91
N SER A 206 -2.92 -0.65 4.15
CA SER A 206 -3.65 0.43 3.47
C SER A 206 -4.65 -0.11 2.46
N ASN A 207 -4.27 -1.12 1.67
CA ASN A 207 -5.17 -1.76 0.71
C ASN A 207 -6.21 -2.65 1.41
N ILE A 208 -5.87 -3.30 2.53
CA ILE A 208 -6.86 -3.99 3.37
C ILE A 208 -7.88 -3.00 3.92
N LEU A 209 -7.42 -1.86 4.46
CA LEU A 209 -8.28 -0.79 4.96
C LEU A 209 -9.20 -0.22 3.87
N SER A 210 -8.70 -0.02 2.64
CA SER A 210 -9.53 0.46 1.51
C SER A 210 -10.68 -0.48 1.16
N ARG A 211 -10.55 -1.78 1.46
CA ARG A 211 -11.65 -2.74 1.30
C ARG A 211 -12.60 -2.73 2.49
N MET A 212 -12.08 -2.54 3.71
CA MET A 212 -12.91 -2.47 4.93
C MET A 212 -13.68 -1.15 5.06
N ILE A 213 -13.15 -0.09 4.44
CA ILE A 213 -13.64 1.28 4.44
C ILE A 213 -13.53 1.75 2.98
N PRO A 214 -14.62 1.72 2.20
CA PRO A 214 -14.59 1.95 0.76
C PRO A 214 -14.37 3.43 0.43
N VAL A 215 -13.18 3.95 0.76
CA VAL A 215 -12.64 5.27 0.45
C VAL A 215 -11.24 5.10 -0.14
N GLU A 216 -10.75 6.13 -0.82
CA GLU A 216 -9.39 6.14 -1.33
C GLU A 216 -8.37 6.21 -0.18
N PHE A 217 -7.34 5.36 -0.24
CA PHE A 217 -6.18 5.40 0.64
C PHE A 217 -4.92 5.75 -0.14
N VAL A 218 -4.34 6.91 0.15
CA VAL A 218 -3.06 7.35 -0.41
C VAL A 218 -1.94 6.84 0.50
N ASN A 219 -1.12 5.94 -0.02
CA ASN A 219 -0.04 5.32 0.72
C ASN A 219 1.29 6.04 0.46
N LEU A 220 1.69 6.93 1.35
CA LEU A 220 2.97 7.64 1.34
C LEU A 220 3.98 6.97 2.30
N GLY A 221 4.09 5.64 2.24
CA GLY A 221 5.13 4.89 2.93
C GLY A 221 6.47 4.90 2.18
N PHE A 222 7.56 5.20 2.87
CA PHE A 222 8.92 5.23 2.31
C PHE A 222 9.87 4.37 3.15
N SER A 223 10.25 3.21 2.58
CA SER A 223 11.11 2.22 3.23
C SER A 223 12.42 2.83 3.74
N GLY A 224 12.65 2.71 5.05
CA GLY A 224 13.81 3.29 5.75
C GLY A 224 13.93 4.82 5.72
N ASN A 225 12.97 5.53 5.10
CA ASN A 225 13.10 6.94 4.75
C ASN A 225 11.91 7.82 5.12
N GLY A 226 10.78 7.29 5.57
CA GLY A 226 9.76 8.14 6.18
C GLY A 226 10.17 8.56 7.59
N LYS A 227 10.76 9.75 7.79
CA LYS A 227 11.38 10.17 9.07
C LYS A 227 10.76 11.43 9.69
N GLY A 228 9.66 11.91 9.15
CA GLY A 228 9.00 13.16 9.58
C GLY A 228 9.64 14.42 9.01
N GLU A 229 10.16 14.34 7.79
CA GLU A 229 10.70 15.46 7.03
C GLU A 229 9.63 16.53 6.79
N PRO A 230 9.90 17.81 7.10
CA PRO A 230 8.95 18.90 6.85
C PRO A 230 8.64 19.05 5.35
N GLU A 231 9.58 18.71 4.46
CA GLU A 231 9.38 18.69 3.01
C GLU A 231 8.21 17.77 2.61
N LEU A 232 8.10 16.60 3.24
CA LEU A 232 7.01 15.66 3.01
C LEU A 232 5.71 16.17 3.62
N ALA A 233 5.76 16.83 4.77
CA ALA A 233 4.58 17.47 5.35
C ALA A 233 4.01 18.56 4.42
N HIS A 234 4.87 19.38 3.82
CA HIS A 234 4.45 20.41 2.86
C HIS A 234 3.81 19.80 1.62
N ILE A 235 4.46 18.83 0.98
CA ILE A 235 3.89 18.13 -0.18
C ILE A 235 2.56 17.46 0.18
N MET A 236 2.50 16.78 1.33
CA MET A 236 1.27 16.10 1.77
C MET A 236 0.15 17.10 2.08
N SER A 237 0.49 18.31 2.56
CA SER A 237 -0.50 19.37 2.79
C SER A 237 -1.12 19.89 1.49
N GLU A 238 -0.43 19.78 0.35
CA GLU A 238 -0.94 20.22 -0.96
C GLU A 238 -2.05 19.33 -1.51
N ILE A 239 -2.26 18.12 -0.95
CA ILE A 239 -3.39 17.26 -1.33
C ILE A 239 -4.70 17.91 -0.88
N ASP A 240 -5.62 18.09 -1.81
CA ASP A 240 -6.88 18.80 -1.57
C ASP A 240 -7.93 17.92 -0.87
N ASP A 241 -8.70 18.55 0.02
CA ASP A 241 -9.81 17.99 0.81
C ASP A 241 -9.59 16.57 1.41
N PRO A 242 -8.51 16.34 2.17
CA PRO A 242 -8.27 15.05 2.81
C PRO A 242 -9.32 14.77 3.89
N ALA A 243 -9.70 13.51 4.01
CA ALA A 243 -10.64 13.05 5.04
C ALA A 243 -9.95 12.79 6.38
N LEU A 244 -8.68 12.36 6.34
CA LEU A 244 -7.89 11.97 7.49
C LEU A 244 -6.41 11.92 7.09
N PHE A 245 -5.52 12.44 7.93
CA PHE A 245 -4.10 12.16 7.87
C PHE A 245 -3.72 11.11 8.93
N ILE A 246 -2.90 10.13 8.54
CA ILE A 246 -2.35 9.12 9.45
C ILE A 246 -0.82 9.24 9.42
N LEU A 247 -0.22 9.44 10.59
CA LEU A 247 1.23 9.54 10.78
C LEU A 247 1.74 8.26 11.46
N ASP A 248 2.34 7.37 10.69
CA ASP A 248 2.84 6.03 11.07
C ASP A 248 4.32 5.89 10.67
N TYR A 249 5.16 6.84 11.10
CA TYR A 249 6.56 6.95 10.65
C TYR A 249 7.60 6.76 11.78
N GLU A 250 7.16 6.61 13.03
CA GLU A 250 8.02 6.53 14.22
C GLU A 250 9.16 5.50 14.07
N GLY A 251 8.87 4.35 13.45
CA GLY A 251 9.81 3.25 13.29
C GLY A 251 11.15 3.64 12.67
N ASN A 252 11.16 4.64 11.77
CA ASN A 252 12.33 5.08 11.01
C ASN A 252 13.08 6.26 11.65
N THR A 253 12.58 6.86 12.74
CA THR A 253 13.18 8.10 13.28
C THR A 253 14.51 7.86 13.99
N GLY A 254 14.89 6.60 14.25
CA GLY A 254 16.08 6.27 15.03
C GLY A 254 15.93 6.75 16.47
N GLU A 255 16.80 7.67 16.89
CA GLU A 255 16.81 8.24 18.24
C GLU A 255 15.50 8.95 18.62
N ALA A 256 15.17 8.91 19.92
CA ALA A 256 13.95 9.52 20.46
C ALA A 256 13.89 11.05 20.24
N GLY A 257 15.04 11.73 20.23
CA GLY A 257 15.12 13.16 19.95
C GLY A 257 14.65 13.54 18.55
N ASN A 258 14.70 12.62 17.58
CA ASN A 258 14.23 12.90 16.23
C ASN A 258 12.70 13.01 16.18
N ILE A 259 11.96 12.05 16.75
CA ILE A 259 10.48 12.13 16.77
C ILE A 259 10.00 13.34 17.60
N ALA A 260 10.70 13.66 18.70
CA ALA A 260 10.40 14.86 19.50
C ALA A 260 10.53 16.17 18.71
N ARG A 261 11.44 16.20 17.74
CA ARG A 261 11.66 17.37 16.86
C ARG A 261 10.73 17.37 15.66
N THR A 262 10.54 16.22 15.01
CA THR A 262 9.85 16.16 13.72
C THR A 262 8.34 16.17 13.85
N LEU A 263 7.77 15.44 14.82
CA LEU A 263 6.31 15.32 14.95
C LEU A 263 5.59 16.65 15.18
N PRO A 264 6.02 17.52 16.12
CA PRO A 264 5.34 18.78 16.33
C PRO A 264 5.35 19.65 15.08
N ALA A 265 6.49 19.74 14.38
CA ALA A 265 6.62 20.53 13.16
C ALA A 265 5.77 19.96 12.01
N PHE A 266 5.78 18.64 11.83
CA PHE A 266 5.01 17.96 10.80
C PHE A 266 3.51 18.20 10.97
N ILE A 267 2.98 18.03 12.19
CA ILE A 267 1.57 18.32 12.50
C ILE A 267 1.25 19.80 12.25
N GLN A 268 2.14 20.72 12.63
CA GLN A 268 1.90 22.14 12.45
C GLN A 268 1.74 22.50 10.97
N ILE A 269 2.63 22.00 10.11
CA ILE A 269 2.55 22.22 8.65
C ILE A 269 1.21 21.74 8.09
N LEU A 270 0.74 20.57 8.52
CA LEU A 270 -0.57 20.07 8.08
C LEU A 270 -1.71 20.96 8.59
N ARG A 271 -1.65 21.40 9.85
CA ARG A 271 -2.67 22.27 10.46
C ARG A 271 -2.74 23.65 9.82
N ASP A 272 -1.61 24.20 9.39
CA ASP A 272 -1.55 25.51 8.73
C ASP A 272 -2.39 25.54 7.44
N ARG A 273 -2.55 24.40 6.76
CA ARG A 273 -3.37 24.25 5.55
C ARG A 273 -4.72 23.59 5.80
N HIS A 274 -4.77 22.61 6.70
CA HIS A 274 -5.92 21.76 7.00
C HIS A 274 -6.27 21.83 8.50
N PRO A 275 -6.84 22.95 8.98
CA PRO A 275 -7.03 23.21 10.40
C PRO A 275 -7.97 22.20 11.08
N GLU A 276 -8.97 21.69 10.36
CA GLU A 276 -10.03 20.85 10.92
C GLU A 276 -9.94 19.37 10.52
N VAL A 277 -9.05 18.99 9.59
CA VAL A 277 -8.94 17.60 9.12
C VAL A 277 -8.41 16.73 10.26
N PRO A 278 -9.04 15.60 10.62
CA PRO A 278 -8.50 14.71 11.64
C PRO A 278 -7.05 14.29 11.35
N ILE A 279 -6.19 14.29 12.38
CA ILE A 279 -4.84 13.74 12.32
C ILE A 279 -4.76 12.60 13.32
N LEU A 280 -4.37 11.41 12.85
CA LEU A 280 -4.15 10.22 13.66
C LEU A 280 -2.66 9.89 13.71
N VAL A 281 -2.05 10.04 14.88
CA VAL A 281 -0.68 9.59 15.16
C VAL A 281 -0.73 8.13 15.61
N VAL A 282 0.09 7.29 14.99
CA VAL A 282 0.17 5.85 15.30
C VAL A 282 1.61 5.54 15.70
N SER A 283 1.81 5.04 16.91
CA SER A 283 3.13 4.57 17.32
C SER A 283 3.49 3.27 16.60
N ARG A 284 4.77 2.91 16.61
CA ARG A 284 5.30 1.66 16.07
C ARG A 284 4.60 0.46 16.70
N ILE A 285 4.40 -0.60 15.90
CA ILE A 285 4.00 -1.92 16.40
C ILE A 285 5.08 -2.55 17.30
N SER A 286 4.66 -3.37 18.26
CA SER A 286 5.57 -4.21 19.03
C SER A 286 6.02 -5.42 18.20
N THR A 287 7.23 -5.91 18.46
CA THR A 287 7.83 -7.05 17.77
C THR A 287 8.32 -8.09 18.79
N ALA A 288 8.49 -9.34 18.37
CA ALA A 288 8.98 -10.41 19.26
C ALA A 288 10.35 -10.07 19.88
N GLU A 289 11.19 -9.35 19.14
CA GLU A 289 12.50 -8.88 19.60
C GLU A 289 12.42 -7.96 20.83
N ASP A 290 11.33 -7.22 21.02
CA ASP A 290 11.16 -6.31 22.17
C ASP A 290 11.09 -7.08 23.51
N GLN A 291 10.89 -8.40 23.48
CA GLN A 291 10.94 -9.28 24.66
C GLN A 291 12.38 -9.58 25.12
N PHE A 292 13.34 -9.55 24.20
CA PHE A 292 14.72 -9.99 24.44
C PHE A 292 15.72 -8.82 24.46
N TYR A 293 15.43 -7.74 23.73
CA TYR A 293 16.32 -6.58 23.60
C TYR A 293 15.79 -5.39 24.40
N ILE A 294 16.17 -5.32 25.68
CA ILE A 294 15.69 -4.30 26.63
C ILE A 294 15.96 -2.88 26.14
N GLU A 295 17.18 -2.58 25.68
CA GLU A 295 17.54 -1.23 25.21
C GLU A 295 16.66 -0.77 24.03
N ARG A 296 16.34 -1.70 23.11
CA ARG A 296 15.45 -1.42 21.99
C ARG A 296 14.01 -1.19 22.45
N ARG A 297 13.52 -2.02 23.38
CA ARG A 297 12.19 -1.83 23.97
C ARG A 297 12.09 -0.47 24.66
N ASP A 298 13.08 -0.12 25.48
CA ASP A 298 13.11 1.16 26.20
C ASP A 298 13.18 2.36 25.23
N LEU A 299 13.89 2.22 24.09
CA LEU A 299 13.88 3.23 23.03
C LEU A 299 12.50 3.36 22.36
N ASN A 300 11.86 2.24 22.02
CA ASN A 300 10.49 2.23 21.47
C ASN A 300 9.51 2.87 22.45
N ASP A 301 9.59 2.54 23.74
CA ASP A 301 8.73 3.12 24.77
C ASP A 301 8.92 4.63 24.91
N ARG A 302 10.17 5.13 24.87
CA ARG A 302 10.45 6.58 24.88
C ARG A 302 9.83 7.29 23.69
N ARG A 303 10.00 6.75 22.47
CA ARG A 303 9.42 7.33 21.25
C ARG A 303 7.88 7.32 21.29
N ARG A 304 7.29 6.23 21.78
CA ARG A 304 5.84 6.11 22.02
C ARG A 304 5.34 7.15 23.01
N LEU A 305 6.01 7.33 24.15
CA LEU A 305 5.64 8.34 25.15
C LEU A 305 5.71 9.76 24.60
N ILE A 306 6.74 10.10 23.84
CA ILE A 306 6.86 11.42 23.19
C ILE A 306 5.67 11.72 22.27
N GLN A 307 5.20 10.72 21.52
CA GLN A 307 4.02 10.89 20.66
C GLN A 307 2.74 11.12 21.47
N ILE A 308 2.56 10.35 22.55
CA ILE A 308 1.42 10.52 23.47
C ILE A 308 1.45 11.92 24.08
N GLU A 309 2.59 12.33 24.65
CA GLU A 309 2.77 13.63 25.28
C GLU A 309 2.51 14.77 24.27
N ASN A 310 3.00 14.66 23.03
CA ASN A 310 2.74 15.67 22.01
C ASN A 310 1.25 15.79 21.65
N VAL A 311 0.56 14.66 21.47
CA VAL A 311 -0.87 14.64 21.15
C VAL A 311 -1.70 15.20 22.31
N GLU A 312 -1.41 14.81 23.55
CA GLU A 312 -2.10 15.33 24.73
C GLU A 312 -1.83 16.81 24.94
N GLN A 313 -0.59 17.28 24.74
CA GLN A 313 -0.27 18.70 24.79
C GLN A 313 -1.13 19.48 23.77
N ARG A 314 -1.15 19.06 22.51
CA ARG A 314 -1.93 19.73 21.46
C ARG A 314 -3.44 19.75 21.76
N ARG A 315 -3.99 18.69 22.37
CA ARG A 315 -5.38 18.67 22.83
C ARG A 315 -5.63 19.72 23.91
N THR A 316 -4.73 19.83 24.88
CA THR A 316 -4.83 20.87 25.94
C THR A 316 -4.68 22.30 25.38
N GLU A 317 -3.96 22.45 24.27
CA GLU A 317 -3.84 23.70 23.51
C GLU A 317 -5.05 23.97 22.57
N GLY A 318 -6.02 23.05 22.49
CA GLY A 318 -7.29 23.25 21.80
C GLY A 318 -7.48 22.48 20.48
N ASP A 319 -6.52 21.66 20.05
CA ASP A 319 -6.68 20.80 18.87
C ASP A 319 -7.59 19.60 19.20
N ALA A 320 -8.88 19.73 18.89
CA ALA A 320 -9.87 18.69 19.17
C ALA A 320 -9.82 17.50 18.18
N ASN A 321 -9.15 17.67 17.04
CA ASN A 321 -9.14 16.72 15.92
C ASN A 321 -7.79 16.00 15.78
N ILE A 322 -7.01 15.93 16.86
CA ILE A 322 -5.78 15.12 16.93
C ILE A 322 -5.98 13.88 17.79
N HIS A 323 -5.55 12.74 17.25
CA HIS A 323 -5.78 11.41 17.79
C HIS A 323 -4.48 10.63 17.91
N PHE A 324 -4.41 9.76 18.92
CA PHE A 324 -3.29 8.85 19.11
C PHE A 324 -3.80 7.41 19.16
N VAL A 325 -3.09 6.51 18.50
CA VAL A 325 -3.27 5.06 18.61
C VAL A 325 -1.96 4.41 18.99
N ASP A 326 -2.07 3.55 20.01
CA ASP A 326 -0.98 2.76 20.53
C ASP A 326 -0.69 1.56 19.61
N GLY A 327 0.37 1.67 18.81
CA GLY A 327 0.85 0.66 17.88
C GLY A 327 1.12 -0.70 18.52
N PHE A 328 1.51 -0.74 19.79
CA PHE A 328 1.83 -1.99 20.50
C PHE A 328 0.62 -2.92 20.59
N LYS A 329 -0.59 -2.39 20.46
CA LYS A 329 -1.84 -3.16 20.55
C LYS A 329 -2.37 -3.62 19.19
N LEU A 330 -1.78 -3.15 18.08
CA LEU A 330 -2.34 -3.38 16.75
C LEU A 330 -2.25 -4.82 16.26
N LEU A 331 -1.29 -5.59 16.78
CA LEU A 331 -1.09 -6.99 16.42
C LEU A 331 -1.89 -7.96 17.30
N GLY A 332 -2.61 -7.49 18.32
CA GLY A 332 -3.27 -8.34 19.31
C GLY A 332 -2.29 -9.20 20.13
N ASP A 333 -2.84 -10.11 20.94
CA ASP A 333 -2.04 -10.92 21.87
C ASP A 333 -1.72 -12.34 21.31
N ASP A 334 -2.69 -12.99 20.67
CA ASP A 334 -2.54 -14.36 20.16
C ASP A 334 -1.55 -14.41 18.99
N PHE A 335 -0.54 -15.29 18.95
CA PHE A 335 0.39 -15.41 17.80
C PHE A 335 1.08 -14.09 17.36
N VAL A 336 1.20 -13.10 18.24
CA VAL A 336 1.89 -11.83 17.92
C VAL A 336 3.34 -12.06 17.45
N ASN A 337 3.99 -13.10 17.96
CA ASN A 337 5.36 -13.45 17.62
C ASN A 337 5.53 -14.00 16.18
N ASP A 338 4.43 -14.42 15.54
CA ASP A 338 4.42 -14.94 14.15
C ASP A 338 3.95 -13.88 13.14
N CYS A 339 3.70 -12.65 13.61
CA CYS A 339 3.18 -11.57 12.78
C CYS A 339 4.24 -10.85 11.94
N THR A 340 5.52 -11.22 12.02
CA THR A 340 6.61 -10.57 11.26
C THR A 340 7.45 -11.56 10.47
N VAL A 341 7.93 -11.16 9.29
CA VAL A 341 8.80 -12.00 8.44
C VAL A 341 10.26 -12.02 8.93
N ASP A 342 10.74 -10.90 9.48
CA ASP A 342 12.16 -10.67 9.80
C ASP A 342 12.37 -9.99 11.16
N GLY A 343 11.38 -10.07 12.05
CA GLY A 343 11.39 -9.39 13.34
C GLY A 343 11.03 -7.91 13.29
N THR A 344 10.75 -7.34 12.10
CA THR A 344 10.30 -5.96 11.93
C THR A 344 9.09 -5.82 11.03
N HIS A 345 9.13 -6.43 9.85
CA HIS A 345 8.13 -6.25 8.80
C HIS A 345 6.97 -7.23 8.97
N PRO A 346 5.70 -6.76 8.96
CA PRO A 346 4.56 -7.65 9.10
C PRO A 346 4.46 -8.70 7.99
N THR A 347 3.99 -9.88 8.37
CA THR A 347 3.40 -10.85 7.45
C THR A 347 1.98 -10.41 7.08
N ASP A 348 1.33 -11.13 6.16
CA ASP A 348 -0.08 -10.94 5.85
C ASP A 348 -1.00 -11.01 7.09
N LEU A 349 -0.67 -11.86 8.07
CA LEU A 349 -1.38 -11.94 9.34
C LEU A 349 -1.21 -10.63 10.13
N GLY A 350 0.02 -10.13 10.24
CA GLY A 350 0.32 -8.88 10.92
C GLY A 350 -0.39 -7.69 10.26
N PHE A 351 -0.34 -7.58 8.93
CA PHE A 351 -1.03 -6.52 8.20
C PHE A 351 -2.56 -6.59 8.34
N LEU A 352 -3.14 -7.79 8.31
CA LEU A 352 -4.58 -7.97 8.52
C LEU A 352 -4.98 -7.47 9.91
N ARG A 353 -4.21 -7.79 10.95
CA ARG A 353 -4.50 -7.35 12.32
C ARG A 353 -4.33 -5.86 12.52
N MET A 354 -3.29 -5.27 11.94
CA MET A 354 -3.14 -3.82 11.90
C MET A 354 -4.38 -3.17 11.29
N ALA A 355 -4.83 -3.65 10.13
CA ALA A 355 -6.02 -3.12 9.46
C ALA A 355 -7.29 -3.32 10.29
N GLN A 356 -7.51 -4.50 10.88
CA GLN A 356 -8.68 -4.78 11.73
C GLN A 356 -8.73 -3.89 12.97
N SER A 357 -7.57 -3.63 13.60
CA SER A 357 -7.45 -2.77 14.77
C SER A 357 -7.67 -1.29 14.43
N LEU A 358 -7.14 -0.84 13.29
CA LEU A 358 -7.27 0.56 12.83
C LEU A 358 -8.65 0.88 12.25
N ALA A 359 -9.29 -0.07 11.55
CA ALA A 359 -10.54 0.15 10.83
C ALA A 359 -11.67 0.79 11.68
N PRO A 360 -12.03 0.30 12.88
CA PRO A 360 -13.09 0.91 13.69
C PRO A 360 -12.74 2.31 14.20
N ILE A 361 -11.46 2.63 14.34
CA ILE A 361 -10.99 3.97 14.73
C ILE A 361 -11.12 4.91 13.54
N ILE A 362 -10.62 4.49 12.37
CA ILE A 362 -10.68 5.28 11.14
C ILE A 362 -12.15 5.54 10.75
N LYS A 363 -13.03 4.53 10.75
CA LYS A 363 -14.47 4.71 10.45
C LYS A 363 -15.11 5.80 11.31
N ARG A 364 -14.81 5.80 12.62
CA ARG A 364 -15.30 6.82 13.56
C ARG A 364 -14.81 8.22 13.22
N LEU A 365 -13.53 8.36 12.87
CA LEU A 365 -12.94 9.65 12.49
C LEU A 365 -13.51 10.17 11.17
N LEU A 366 -13.80 9.26 10.23
CA LEU A 366 -14.44 9.58 8.95
C LEU A 366 -15.95 9.80 9.06
N ARG A 367 -16.57 9.45 10.20
CA ARG A 367 -18.02 9.47 10.42
C ARG A 367 -18.79 8.57 9.43
N LEU A 368 -18.23 7.40 9.14
CA LEU A 368 -18.78 6.35 8.27
C LEU A 368 -19.29 5.14 9.04
#